data_AF-A0A1H4I0S2-F1
#
_entry.id   AF-A0A1H4I0S2-F1
#
_cell.length_a   1.000
_cell.length_b   1.000
_cell.length_c   1.000
_cell.angle_alpha   90.00
_cell.angle_beta   90.00
_cell.angle_gamma   90.00
#
_symmetry.space_group_name_H-M   'P 1'
#
loop_
_entity.id
_entity.type
_entity.pdbx_description
1 polymer ?
#
loop_
_entity_poly.entity_id
_entity_poly.type
_entity_poly.pdbx_seq_one_letter_code
_entity_poly.pdbx_strand_id
1 'polypeptide(L)'
;MKYLRMFMLSSALLMILAGCSSDKSEQVELEEIKTEQQQPIQVEISVNAEFDRDDRLAISGNTNLPADMELMLSVKSEGGYSAQSKAYVYNSMFQSELFTSGGKGLPDGKYIVSISTPTANVQPQNVKEIIGEQGINLSGEYVKEDEIWGRMVDYSYKFSKGESSAQLMPEDDQVWSTINGYLATGQYLEVAKLVEKLSNPSKDIQMMYKYAMYHVYGQDGEDDKSLESLYAIPRGYTGHNADLVSYYKYTHESYEEGRSDPMISFDDYIKLYKNGEMVKDSYASYRSEQKQSSTRESGTYSGNTQSTDTYMEKTPVYDDSGDYNKYGEYKPVETMTPDEIQEELEGILSDAISGY
;
A
#
# COMPACT_ATOMS: atom_id res chain seq x y z
N MET A 1 -67.52 47.31 30.53
CA MET A 1 -68.66 46.42 30.20
C MET A 1 -69.56 47.10 29.18
N LYS A 2 -69.84 46.39 28.07
CA LYS A 2 -71.04 46.49 27.21
C LYS A 2 -71.14 47.59 26.12
N TYR A 3 -70.87 47.10 24.90
CA TYR A 3 -71.63 47.25 23.63
C TYR A 3 -71.63 48.62 22.91
N LEU A 4 -71.04 48.73 21.71
CA LEU A 4 -71.47 48.17 20.40
C LEU A 4 -72.71 48.89 19.83
N ARG A 5 -72.51 49.62 18.72
CA ARG A 5 -73.41 49.87 17.57
C ARG A 5 -72.69 50.85 16.62
N MET A 6 -72.15 50.46 15.47
CA MET A 6 -72.80 49.98 14.23
C MET A 6 -73.52 51.12 13.47
N PHE A 7 -73.40 51.10 12.13
CA PHE A 7 -73.98 51.97 11.07
C PHE A 7 -73.11 53.17 10.65
N MET A 8 -72.87 53.48 9.37
CA MET A 8 -73.30 52.88 8.09
C MET A 8 -72.59 53.60 6.93
N LEU A 9 -72.28 52.84 5.86
CA LEU A 9 -72.51 53.13 4.43
C LEU A 9 -72.08 54.46 3.77
N SER A 10 -71.23 54.27 2.75
CA SER A 10 -71.37 54.75 1.36
C SER A 10 -71.07 56.21 1.03
N SER A 11 -69.96 56.45 0.34
CA SER A 11 -70.01 57.14 -0.95
C SER A 11 -68.76 56.80 -1.78
N ALA A 12 -69.01 56.18 -2.93
CA ALA A 12 -68.05 55.99 -4.00
C ALA A 12 -67.92 57.29 -4.80
N LEU A 13 -66.70 57.66 -5.20
CA LEU A 13 -66.44 58.05 -6.59
C LEU A 13 -64.95 57.96 -6.92
N LEU A 14 -64.64 57.12 -7.91
CA LEU A 14 -63.41 57.07 -8.67
C LEU A 14 -63.08 58.44 -9.29
N MET A 15 -61.80 58.85 -9.23
CA MET A 15 -61.12 59.28 -10.44
C MET A 15 -59.66 58.79 -10.42
N ILE A 16 -59.40 57.92 -11.39
CA ILE A 16 -58.11 57.36 -11.77
C ILE A 16 -57.32 58.47 -12.47
N LEU A 17 -56.12 58.77 -11.99
CA LEU A 17 -55.04 59.27 -12.84
C LEU A 17 -53.81 58.41 -12.59
N ALA A 18 -53.48 57.63 -13.62
CA ALA A 18 -52.26 56.87 -13.73
C ALA A 18 -51.07 57.84 -13.78
N GLY A 19 -50.17 57.71 -12.81
CA GLY A 19 -48.83 58.30 -12.83
C GLY A 19 -47.84 57.21 -12.49
N CYS A 20 -47.32 56.54 -13.52
CA CYS A 20 -46.18 55.64 -13.39
C CYS A 20 -44.95 56.43 -12.92
N SER A 21 -44.44 56.14 -11.72
CA SER A 21 -43.02 56.29 -11.43
C SER A 21 -42.63 55.27 -10.38
N SER A 22 -41.67 54.43 -10.76
CA SER A 22 -41.22 53.18 -10.14
C SER A 22 -41.14 53.20 -8.61
N ASP A 23 -41.93 52.33 -7.98
CA ASP A 23 -41.83 51.87 -6.59
C ASP A 23 -40.45 51.27 -6.27
N LYS A 24 -39.96 51.45 -5.04
CA LYS A 24 -40.02 50.40 -3.99
C LYS A 24 -39.28 50.82 -2.72
N SER A 25 -40.05 50.82 -1.64
CA SER A 25 -39.63 50.79 -0.25
C SER A 25 -38.76 49.56 0.04
N GLU A 26 -37.55 49.78 0.58
CA GLU A 26 -36.70 48.72 1.15
C GLU A 26 -37.35 48.16 2.42
N GLN A 27 -37.89 46.95 2.29
CA GLN A 27 -38.10 46.05 3.40
C GLN A 27 -36.76 45.33 3.65
N VAL A 28 -36.23 45.46 4.87
CA VAL A 28 -35.11 44.63 5.32
C VAL A 28 -35.66 43.24 5.57
N GLU A 29 -35.57 42.41 4.54
CA GLU A 29 -35.77 40.97 4.60
C GLU A 29 -34.57 40.39 5.38
N LEU A 30 -34.84 39.89 6.59
CA LEU A 30 -33.91 39.04 7.32
C LEU A 30 -33.71 37.80 6.45
N GLU A 31 -32.64 37.78 5.65
CA GLU A 31 -32.21 36.56 4.98
C GLU A 31 -31.95 35.51 6.07
N GLU A 32 -32.81 34.49 6.10
CA GLU A 32 -32.52 33.25 6.81
C GLU A 32 -31.17 32.75 6.30
N ILE A 33 -30.15 32.83 7.16
CA ILE A 33 -28.86 32.18 6.91
C ILE A 33 -29.18 30.70 6.78
N LYS A 34 -29.21 30.23 5.53
CA LYS A 34 -29.34 28.83 5.19
C LYS A 34 -28.08 28.15 5.71
N THR A 35 -28.12 27.65 6.92
CA THR A 35 -27.04 26.84 7.51
C THR A 35 -26.91 25.61 6.62
N GLU A 36 -25.96 25.64 5.68
CA GLU A 36 -25.52 24.43 5.00
C GLU A 36 -25.05 23.49 6.11
N GLN A 37 -25.86 22.46 6.40
CA GLN A 37 -25.48 21.40 7.30
C GLN A 37 -24.28 20.71 6.65
N GLN A 38 -23.08 21.12 7.05
CA GLN A 38 -21.84 20.48 6.68
C GLN A 38 -21.95 19.00 7.03
N GLN A 39 -21.63 18.14 6.06
CA GLN A 39 -21.72 16.70 6.26
C GLN A 39 -20.80 16.28 7.41
N PRO A 40 -21.24 15.35 8.27
CA PRO A 40 -20.41 14.91 9.39
C PRO A 40 -19.12 14.28 8.86
N ILE A 41 -18.00 14.69 9.44
CA ILE A 41 -16.67 14.15 9.20
C ILE A 41 -16.59 12.84 9.98
N GLN A 42 -16.68 11.72 9.28
CA GLN A 42 -16.44 10.41 9.89
C GLN A 42 -14.94 10.23 10.06
N VAL A 43 -14.42 10.43 11.26
CA VAL A 43 -12.99 10.53 11.52
C VAL A 43 -12.30 9.21 11.19
N GLU A 44 -11.29 9.29 10.32
CA GLU A 44 -10.40 8.19 9.95
C GLU A 44 -8.98 8.55 10.35
N ILE A 45 -8.29 7.61 11.02
CA ILE A 45 -6.91 7.77 11.45
C ILE A 45 -6.16 6.46 11.23
N SER A 46 -4.99 6.56 10.63
CA SER A 46 -3.99 5.49 10.55
C SER A 46 -2.70 5.97 11.20
N VAL A 47 -2.00 5.10 11.91
CA VAL A 47 -0.79 5.44 12.67
C VAL A 47 0.34 4.49 12.31
N ASN A 48 1.52 5.05 12.13
CA ASN A 48 2.79 4.35 12.07
C ASN A 48 3.68 4.78 13.25
N ALA A 49 4.39 3.82 13.82
CA ALA A 49 5.34 4.03 14.91
C ALA A 49 6.70 3.50 14.47
N GLU A 50 7.68 4.38 14.36
CA GLU A 50 9.00 4.06 13.85
C GLU A 50 10.08 4.42 14.86
N PHE A 51 11.03 3.51 15.07
CA PHE A 51 12.22 3.79 15.87
C PHE A 51 13.39 4.10 14.95
N ASP A 52 14.12 5.18 15.26
CA ASP A 52 15.36 5.48 14.57
C ASP A 52 16.54 4.64 15.12
N ARG A 53 17.72 4.83 14.53
CA ARG A 53 18.96 4.13 14.93
C ARG A 53 19.40 4.40 16.37
N ASP A 54 18.93 5.50 16.96
CA ASP A 54 19.21 5.89 18.34
C ASP A 54 18.05 5.50 19.28
N ASP A 55 17.17 4.60 18.83
CA ASP A 55 16.07 4.05 19.61
C ASP A 55 14.99 5.09 19.99
N ARG A 56 14.96 6.24 19.32
CA ARG A 56 13.96 7.31 19.52
C ARG A 56 12.73 7.06 18.66
N LEU A 57 11.56 7.39 19.18
CA LEU A 57 10.28 7.05 18.55
C LEU A 57 9.72 8.25 17.78
N ALA A 58 9.44 8.06 16.49
CA ALA A 58 8.62 8.94 15.67
C ALA A 58 7.22 8.34 15.51
N ILE A 59 6.18 9.17 15.65
CA ILE A 59 4.81 8.80 15.32
C ILE A 59 4.37 9.59 14.10
N SER A 60 3.89 8.91 13.08
CA SER A 60 3.33 9.51 11.87
C SER A 60 2.02 8.83 11.48
N GLY A 61 1.28 9.42 10.55
CA GLY A 61 0.01 8.83 10.14
C GLY A 61 -0.75 9.65 9.10
N ASN A 62 -1.89 9.10 8.67
CA ASN A 62 -2.83 9.76 7.77
C ASN A 62 -4.19 9.94 8.46
N THR A 63 -4.89 11.00 8.10
CA THR A 63 -6.23 11.33 8.59
C THR A 63 -7.03 12.17 7.60
N ASN A 64 -8.37 12.10 7.68
CA ASN A 64 -9.27 12.98 6.94
C ASN A 64 -9.64 14.27 7.70
N LEU A 65 -8.98 14.55 8.82
CA LEU A 65 -9.16 15.80 9.56
C LEU A 65 -8.65 17.02 8.76
N PRO A 66 -9.17 18.23 9.04
CA PRO A 66 -8.79 19.44 8.31
C PRO A 66 -7.29 19.76 8.42
N ALA A 67 -6.74 20.32 7.36
CA ALA A 67 -5.39 20.91 7.41
C ALA A 67 -5.30 21.97 8.52
N ASP A 68 -4.11 22.12 9.09
CA ASP A 68 -3.78 22.96 10.25
C ASP A 68 -4.42 22.53 11.58
N MET A 69 -5.19 21.44 11.61
CA MET A 69 -5.74 20.94 12.86
C MET A 69 -4.62 20.49 13.81
N GLU A 70 -4.62 21.03 15.03
CA GLU A 70 -3.69 20.63 16.08
C GLU A 70 -4.13 19.27 16.66
N LEU A 71 -3.18 18.36 16.79
CA LEU A 71 -3.31 17.06 17.42
C LEU A 71 -2.38 16.99 18.64
N MET A 72 -2.85 16.34 19.70
CA MET A 72 -2.07 15.98 20.87
C MET A 72 -1.74 14.50 20.82
N LEU A 73 -0.46 14.18 20.68
CA LEU A 73 0.06 12.82 20.64
C LEU A 73 0.68 12.51 22.00
N SER A 74 0.16 11.50 22.69
CA SER A 74 0.64 11.06 24.00
C SER A 74 1.20 9.65 23.88
N VAL A 75 2.42 9.42 24.36
CA VAL A 75 3.03 8.09 24.43
C VAL A 75 3.15 7.70 25.90
N LYS A 76 2.71 6.49 26.23
CA LYS A 76 2.86 5.89 27.57
C LYS A 76 3.43 4.49 27.44
N SER A 77 4.28 4.07 28.38
CA SER A 77 4.72 2.67 28.50
C SER A 77 4.24 2.03 29.80
N GLU A 78 4.13 0.70 29.82
CA GLU A 78 3.89 -0.05 31.06
C GLU A 78 5.01 0.15 32.10
N GLY A 79 6.24 0.43 31.62
CA GLY A 79 7.41 0.74 32.45
C GLY A 79 7.44 2.15 33.03
N GLY A 80 6.37 2.94 32.87
CA GLY A 80 6.21 4.26 33.48
C GLY A 80 6.75 5.44 32.66
N TYR A 81 7.19 5.22 31.42
CA TYR A 81 7.49 6.32 30.50
C TYR A 81 6.19 7.04 30.12
N SER A 82 6.20 8.37 30.09
CA SER A 82 5.11 9.18 29.55
C SER A 82 5.64 10.48 28.96
N ALA A 83 5.19 10.82 27.76
CA ALA A 83 5.52 12.07 27.09
C ALA A 83 4.38 12.49 26.16
N GLN A 84 4.37 13.77 25.77
CA GLN A 84 3.41 14.33 24.82
C GLN A 84 4.12 15.19 23.79
N SER A 85 3.61 15.18 22.56
CA SER A 85 4.01 16.05 21.46
C SER A 85 2.77 16.64 20.83
N LYS A 86 2.90 17.87 20.31
CA LYS A 86 1.93 18.42 19.36
C LYS A 86 2.27 17.92 17.96
N ALA A 87 1.26 17.80 17.10
CA ALA A 87 1.41 17.65 15.67
C ALA A 87 0.33 18.46 14.97
N TYR A 88 0.57 18.80 13.71
CA TYR A 88 -0.41 19.50 12.87
C TYR A 88 -0.72 18.65 11.65
N VAL A 89 -1.98 18.67 11.22
CA VAL A 89 -2.40 18.01 9.99
C VAL A 89 -1.96 18.83 8.78
N TYR A 90 -1.22 18.24 7.87
CA TYR A 90 -0.81 18.84 6.61
C TYR A 90 -0.97 17.82 5.48
N ASN A 91 -1.74 18.17 4.44
CA ASN A 91 -2.07 17.27 3.33
C ASN A 91 -2.53 15.87 3.81
N SER A 92 -3.49 15.85 4.75
CA SER A 92 -4.02 14.62 5.35
C SER A 92 -2.99 13.75 6.10
N MET A 93 -1.80 14.29 6.39
CA MET A 93 -0.76 13.61 7.16
C MET A 93 -0.46 14.36 8.46
N PHE A 94 0.06 13.65 9.46
CA PHE A 94 0.63 14.27 10.65
C PHE A 94 1.90 13.53 11.08
N GLN A 95 2.79 14.24 11.77
CA GLN A 95 4.01 13.67 12.32
C GLN A 95 4.37 14.36 13.64
N SER A 96 4.80 13.57 14.62
CA SER A 96 5.29 14.07 15.91
C SER A 96 6.77 14.48 15.85
N GLU A 97 7.20 15.17 16.89
CA GLU A 97 8.62 15.20 17.24
C GLU A 97 9.09 13.82 17.72
N LEU A 98 10.41 13.63 17.84
CA LEU A 98 11.00 12.40 18.37
C LEU A 98 10.78 12.30 19.88
N PHE A 99 10.12 11.22 20.30
CA PHE A 99 9.97 10.86 21.70
C PHE A 99 11.25 10.24 22.24
N THR A 100 11.74 10.76 23.36
CA THR A 100 12.99 10.33 24.01
C THR A 100 12.83 10.22 25.53
N SER A 101 13.66 9.39 26.16
CA SER A 101 13.76 9.28 27.62
C SER A 101 15.02 10.01 28.10
N GLY A 102 14.87 11.26 28.55
CA GLY A 102 16.00 12.08 28.99
C GLY A 102 17.03 12.35 27.87
N GLY A 103 16.57 12.49 26.62
CA GLY A 103 17.43 12.69 25.45
C GLY A 103 18.03 11.41 24.86
N LYS A 104 17.68 10.23 25.40
CA LYS A 104 18.09 8.92 24.88
C LYS A 104 16.91 8.18 24.25
N GLY A 105 17.20 7.11 23.52
CA GLY A 105 16.18 6.18 23.03
C GLY A 105 15.26 5.65 24.12
N LEU A 106 14.06 5.23 23.71
CA LEU A 106 13.08 4.65 24.62
C LEU A 106 13.46 3.20 24.97
N PRO A 107 13.20 2.74 26.20
CA PRO A 107 13.47 1.35 26.58
C PRO A 107 12.57 0.37 25.82
N ASP A 108 12.93 -0.90 25.79
CA ASP A 108 12.03 -1.96 25.32
C ASP A 108 10.79 -2.06 26.23
N GLY A 109 9.67 -2.49 25.66
CA GLY A 109 8.42 -2.69 26.37
C GLY A 109 7.18 -2.35 25.54
N LYS A 110 6.02 -2.39 26.20
CA LYS A 110 4.72 -2.10 25.60
C LYS A 110 4.40 -0.63 25.70
N TYR A 111 3.93 -0.08 24.59
CA TYR A 111 3.60 1.33 24.42
C TYR A 111 2.15 1.51 23.99
N ILE A 112 1.56 2.61 24.43
CA ILE A 112 0.26 3.11 23.99
C ILE A 112 0.48 4.52 23.47
N VAL A 113 0.19 4.73 22.20
CA VAL A 113 0.02 6.05 21.59
C VAL A 113 -1.45 6.43 21.70
N SER A 114 -1.72 7.64 22.17
CA SER A 114 -3.05 8.24 22.15
C SER A 114 -2.99 9.52 21.35
N ILE A 115 -3.86 9.64 20.36
CA ILE A 115 -4.00 10.84 19.54
C ILE A 115 -5.34 11.45 19.91
N SER A 116 -5.32 12.68 20.39
CA SER A 116 -6.52 13.44 20.67
C SER A 116 -6.47 14.82 20.05
N THR A 117 -7.62 15.45 19.91
CA THR A 117 -7.69 16.85 19.53
C THR A 117 -7.90 17.71 20.77
N PRO A 118 -7.24 18.87 20.88
CA PRO A 118 -7.72 19.92 21.77
C PRO A 118 -9.18 20.26 21.47
N THR A 119 -9.81 20.96 22.42
CA THR A 119 -11.20 21.39 22.29
C THR A 119 -11.37 22.28 21.05
N ALA A 120 -12.52 22.19 20.38
CA ALA A 120 -12.73 22.92 19.13
C ALA A 120 -12.44 24.43 19.25
N ASN A 121 -12.72 25.02 20.41
CA ASN A 121 -12.53 26.44 20.68
C ASN A 121 -11.07 26.91 20.66
N VAL A 122 -10.09 26.02 20.82
CA VAL A 122 -8.66 26.37 20.77
C VAL A 122 -7.99 26.03 19.44
N GLN A 123 -8.71 25.40 18.51
CA GLN A 123 -8.21 25.16 17.16
C GLN A 123 -8.09 26.45 16.35
N PRO A 124 -7.33 26.47 15.25
CA PRO A 124 -7.31 27.59 14.30
C PRO A 124 -8.69 27.88 13.71
N GLN A 125 -8.92 29.14 13.29
CA GLN A 125 -10.23 29.58 12.79
C GLN A 125 -10.71 28.80 11.55
N ASN A 126 -9.81 28.52 10.60
CA ASN A 126 -10.11 27.71 9.41
C ASN A 126 -10.53 26.28 9.78
N VAL A 127 -10.01 25.73 10.86
CA VAL A 127 -10.38 24.39 11.35
C VAL A 127 -11.75 24.45 12.01
N LYS A 128 -12.02 25.46 12.86
CA LYS A 128 -13.32 25.64 13.53
C LYS A 128 -14.48 25.73 12.54
N GLU A 129 -14.29 26.44 11.44
CA GLU A 129 -15.29 26.59 10.37
C GLU A 129 -15.66 25.27 9.70
N ILE A 130 -14.78 24.26 9.78
CA ILE A 130 -14.99 22.94 9.19
C ILE A 130 -15.53 21.93 10.22
N ILE A 131 -14.95 21.90 11.42
CA ILE A 131 -15.38 20.95 12.48
C ILE A 131 -16.64 21.43 13.23
N GLY A 132 -17.02 22.69 13.05
CA GLY A 132 -18.16 23.32 13.70
C GLY A 132 -17.89 23.71 15.16
N GLU A 133 -18.81 24.50 15.71
CA GLU A 133 -18.81 24.86 17.13
C GLU A 133 -18.80 23.61 18.00
N GLN A 134 -17.94 23.59 19.02
CA GLN A 134 -17.75 22.42 19.88
C GLN A 134 -17.44 21.11 19.13
N GLY A 135 -16.97 21.17 17.87
CA GLY A 135 -16.61 19.99 17.09
C GLY A 135 -17.83 19.19 16.60
N ILE A 136 -19.02 19.79 16.52
CA ILE A 136 -20.27 19.09 16.24
C ILE A 136 -20.27 18.27 14.94
N ASN A 137 -19.44 18.66 13.96
CA ASN A 137 -19.31 17.95 12.69
C ASN A 137 -18.40 16.72 12.77
N LEU A 138 -17.64 16.51 13.85
CA LEU A 138 -16.87 15.30 14.06
C LEU A 138 -17.79 14.13 14.40
N SER A 139 -17.54 12.97 13.79
CA SER A 139 -18.31 11.75 14.00
C SER A 139 -17.46 10.50 13.78
N GLY A 140 -18.01 9.31 14.06
CA GLY A 140 -17.31 8.04 13.88
C GLY A 140 -16.83 7.42 15.19
N GLU A 141 -16.15 6.28 15.10
CA GLU A 141 -15.76 5.46 16.26
C GLU A 141 -14.68 6.11 17.14
N TYR A 142 -13.87 7.00 16.58
CA TYR A 142 -12.79 7.69 17.28
C TYR A 142 -13.20 9.05 17.84
N VAL A 143 -14.50 9.37 17.88
CA VAL A 143 -15.01 10.63 18.42
C VAL A 143 -15.68 10.39 19.76
N LYS A 144 -15.22 11.11 20.78
CA LYS A 144 -15.85 11.18 22.10
C LYS A 144 -16.63 12.46 22.25
N GLU A 145 -17.79 12.36 22.86
CA GLU A 145 -18.65 13.49 23.18
C GLU A 145 -18.55 13.79 24.67
N ASP A 146 -18.27 15.05 24.98
CA ASP A 146 -18.23 15.59 26.34
C ASP A 146 -19.18 16.79 26.45
N GLU A 147 -19.92 16.87 27.55
CA GLU A 147 -20.94 17.92 27.75
C GLU A 147 -20.37 19.34 27.78
N ILE A 148 -19.11 19.50 28.23
CA ILE A 148 -18.46 20.80 28.41
C ILE A 148 -17.56 21.10 27.22
N TRP A 149 -16.80 20.10 26.78
CA TRP A 149 -15.73 20.26 25.80
C TRP A 149 -16.14 19.93 24.36
N GLY A 150 -17.35 19.40 24.19
CA GLY A 150 -17.89 19.03 22.89
C GLY A 150 -17.31 17.72 22.38
N ARG A 151 -17.28 17.60 21.06
CA ARG A 151 -16.77 16.42 20.36
C ARG A 151 -15.29 16.56 20.08
N MET A 152 -14.54 15.53 20.47
CA MET A 152 -13.09 15.45 20.32
C MET A 152 -12.71 14.11 19.76
N VAL A 153 -11.61 14.09 19.02
CA VAL A 153 -10.98 12.83 18.61
C VAL A 153 -10.28 12.21 19.81
N ASP A 154 -10.43 10.90 19.97
CA ASP A 154 -9.69 10.07 20.90
C ASP A 154 -9.41 8.71 20.23
N TYR A 155 -8.19 8.56 19.72
CA TYR A 155 -7.70 7.36 19.07
C TYR A 155 -6.55 6.76 19.89
N SER A 156 -6.52 5.43 20.01
CA SER A 156 -5.51 4.72 20.79
C SER A 156 -4.90 3.58 19.96
N TYR A 157 -3.57 3.55 19.90
CA TYR A 157 -2.80 2.53 19.19
C TYR A 157 -1.76 1.92 20.13
N LYS A 158 -1.73 0.60 20.20
CA LYS A 158 -0.80 -0.15 21.06
C LYS A 158 0.24 -0.85 20.21
N PHE A 159 1.49 -0.79 20.62
CA PHE A 159 2.61 -1.48 19.98
C PHE A 159 3.67 -1.84 21.02
N SER A 160 4.63 -2.69 20.65
CA SER A 160 5.73 -3.08 21.52
C SER A 160 7.06 -2.76 20.86
N LYS A 161 8.02 -2.31 21.67
CA LYS A 161 9.43 -2.20 21.32
C LYS A 161 10.19 -3.38 21.95
N GLY A 162 11.05 -4.07 21.22
CA GLY A 162 11.82 -5.21 21.72
C GLY A 162 11.04 -6.52 21.87
N GLU A 163 9.70 -6.47 21.94
CA GLU A 163 8.84 -7.61 21.59
C GLU A 163 8.42 -7.44 20.13
N SER A 164 9.15 -8.08 19.21
CA SER A 164 8.52 -8.42 17.94
C SER A 164 7.42 -9.42 18.26
N SER A 165 6.19 -8.93 18.39
CA SER A 165 4.99 -9.75 18.53
C SER A 165 3.81 -9.05 17.86
N ALA A 166 3.97 -8.61 16.61
CA ALA A 166 2.89 -8.83 15.67
C ALA A 166 2.77 -10.34 15.58
N GLN A 167 1.77 -10.97 16.23
CA GLN A 167 1.58 -12.43 16.37
C GLN A 167 2.51 -13.20 15.45
N LEU A 168 3.74 -13.44 15.93
CA LEU A 168 4.76 -13.88 15.00
C LEU A 168 4.39 -15.31 14.64
N MET A 169 4.10 -15.51 13.36
CA MET A 169 3.54 -16.78 12.93
C MET A 169 4.59 -17.87 13.18
N PRO A 170 4.20 -19.06 13.67
CA PRO A 170 5.11 -20.19 13.71
C PRO A 170 5.51 -20.54 12.27
N GLU A 171 6.77 -20.92 12.07
CA GLU A 171 7.17 -21.54 10.81
C GLU A 171 6.50 -22.92 10.71
N ASP A 172 5.48 -23.02 9.87
CA ASP A 172 4.74 -24.25 9.59
C ASP A 172 4.61 -24.48 8.07
N ASP A 173 3.98 -25.59 7.68
CA ASP A 173 3.83 -25.97 6.27
C ASP A 173 3.04 -24.92 5.45
N GLN A 174 2.15 -24.16 6.08
CA GLN A 174 1.37 -23.11 5.43
C GLN A 174 2.26 -21.90 5.10
N VAL A 175 3.20 -21.56 5.98
CA VAL A 175 4.23 -20.52 5.71
C VAL A 175 5.06 -20.91 4.50
N TRP A 176 5.57 -22.14 4.46
CA TRP A 176 6.37 -22.63 3.33
C TRP A 176 5.60 -22.65 2.01
N SER A 177 4.35 -23.12 2.03
CA SER A 177 3.46 -23.06 0.87
C SER A 177 3.27 -21.63 0.35
N THR A 178 3.12 -20.66 1.27
CA THR A 178 2.94 -19.24 0.94
C THR A 178 4.22 -18.63 0.35
N ILE A 179 5.38 -18.90 0.95
CA ILE A 179 6.69 -18.47 0.43
C ILE A 179 6.88 -19.01 -0.99
N ASN A 180 6.64 -20.31 -1.21
CA ASN A 180 6.79 -20.92 -2.53
C ASN A 180 5.82 -20.31 -3.55
N GLY A 181 4.59 -19.96 -3.13
CA GLY A 181 3.63 -19.22 -3.94
C GLY A 181 4.14 -17.84 -4.37
N TYR A 182 4.71 -17.07 -3.45
CA TYR A 182 5.26 -15.74 -3.77
C TYR A 182 6.52 -15.81 -4.65
N LEU A 183 7.42 -16.75 -4.37
CA LEU A 183 8.59 -16.98 -5.24
C LEU A 183 8.15 -17.39 -6.64
N ALA A 184 7.07 -18.16 -6.75
CA ALA A 184 6.53 -18.61 -8.03
C ALA A 184 5.96 -17.50 -8.91
N THR A 185 5.38 -16.48 -8.28
CA THR A 185 4.74 -15.34 -8.95
C THR A 185 5.65 -14.11 -9.04
N GLY A 186 6.90 -14.21 -8.59
CA GLY A 186 7.84 -13.09 -8.56
C GLY A 186 7.51 -12.02 -7.51
N GLN A 187 6.67 -12.34 -6.52
CA GLN A 187 6.26 -11.43 -5.44
C GLN A 187 7.30 -11.42 -4.31
N TYR A 188 8.56 -11.13 -4.63
CA TYR A 188 9.69 -11.25 -3.71
C TYR A 188 9.58 -10.34 -2.48
N LEU A 189 9.02 -9.13 -2.64
CA LEU A 189 8.77 -8.22 -1.53
C LEU A 189 7.78 -8.81 -0.50
N GLU A 190 6.82 -9.61 -0.94
CA GLU A 190 5.87 -10.27 -0.03
C GLU A 190 6.53 -11.41 0.76
N VAL A 191 7.55 -12.08 0.19
CA VAL A 191 8.41 -13.00 0.96
C VAL A 191 9.14 -12.26 2.07
N ALA A 192 9.75 -11.11 1.77
CA ALA A 192 10.45 -10.31 2.78
C ALA A 192 9.52 -9.89 3.93
N LYS A 193 8.36 -9.31 3.59
CA LYS A 193 7.32 -8.91 4.56
C LYS A 193 6.77 -10.09 5.37
N LEU A 194 6.67 -11.28 4.77
CA LEU A 194 6.20 -12.48 5.47
C LEU A 194 7.25 -12.96 6.48
N VAL A 195 8.53 -12.98 6.10
CA VAL A 195 9.62 -13.44 6.98
C VAL A 195 9.81 -12.53 8.18
N GLU A 196 9.65 -11.22 8.01
CA GLU A 196 9.68 -10.25 9.12
C GLU A 196 8.60 -10.50 10.18
N LYS A 197 7.52 -11.22 9.82
CA LYS A 197 6.43 -11.61 10.71
C LYS A 197 6.62 -13.00 11.34
N LEU A 198 7.79 -13.64 11.18
CA LEU A 198 8.08 -14.94 11.79
C LEU A 198 8.79 -14.81 13.15
N SER A 199 8.46 -15.73 14.06
CA SER A 199 8.90 -15.66 15.47
C SER A 199 10.38 -15.98 15.63
N ASN A 200 10.81 -16.99 14.91
CA ASN A 200 12.18 -17.47 14.89
C ASN A 200 12.40 -18.17 13.55
N PRO A 201 12.59 -17.42 12.46
CA PRO A 201 12.73 -18.00 11.13
C PRO A 201 13.93 -18.94 11.09
N SER A 202 13.73 -20.15 10.58
CA SER A 202 14.79 -21.14 10.40
C SER A 202 15.89 -20.59 9.51
N LYS A 203 17.06 -21.25 9.54
CA LYS A 203 18.16 -20.90 8.64
C LYS A 203 17.73 -21.01 7.17
N ASP A 204 16.84 -21.93 6.85
CA ASP A 204 16.30 -22.16 5.51
C ASP A 204 15.44 -20.96 5.07
N ILE A 205 14.49 -20.53 5.90
CA ILE A 205 13.71 -19.30 5.66
C ILE A 205 14.61 -18.07 5.52
N GLN A 206 15.66 -17.95 6.35
CA GLN A 206 16.61 -16.84 6.23
C GLN A 206 17.36 -16.86 4.89
N MET A 207 17.61 -18.04 4.29
CA MET A 207 18.16 -18.12 2.94
C MET A 207 17.13 -17.71 1.88
N MET A 208 15.85 -18.05 2.06
CA MET A 208 14.78 -17.59 1.15
C MET A 208 14.53 -16.09 1.23
N TYR A 209 14.65 -15.50 2.41
CA TYR A 209 14.66 -14.04 2.56
C TYR A 209 15.79 -13.41 1.75
N LYS A 210 17.02 -13.92 1.89
CA LYS A 210 18.18 -13.43 1.12
C LYS A 210 17.98 -13.59 -0.39
N TYR A 211 17.40 -14.70 -0.83
CA TYR A 211 17.06 -14.93 -2.23
C TYR A 211 15.99 -13.95 -2.73
N ALA A 212 14.97 -13.66 -1.92
CA ALA A 212 13.98 -12.65 -2.27
C ALA A 212 14.59 -11.24 -2.35
N MET A 213 15.45 -10.88 -1.40
CA MET A 213 16.13 -9.58 -1.41
C MET A 213 17.07 -9.39 -2.60
N TYR A 214 17.71 -10.46 -3.10
CA TYR A 214 18.44 -10.40 -4.38
C TYR A 214 17.57 -9.85 -5.51
N HIS A 215 16.35 -10.36 -5.66
CA HIS A 215 15.43 -9.89 -6.69
C HIS A 215 14.87 -8.50 -6.42
N VAL A 216 14.52 -8.18 -5.17
CA VAL A 216 14.03 -6.83 -4.79
C VAL A 216 15.08 -5.77 -5.11
N TYR A 217 16.32 -5.96 -4.66
CA TYR A 217 17.40 -5.01 -4.94
C TYR A 217 17.73 -4.92 -6.44
N GLY A 218 17.66 -6.03 -7.18
CA GLY A 218 17.86 -6.01 -8.62
C GLY A 218 16.78 -5.20 -9.36
N GLN A 219 15.52 -5.30 -8.92
CA GLN A 219 14.41 -4.50 -9.47
C GLN A 219 14.57 -3.01 -9.17
N ASP A 220 15.17 -2.66 -8.03
CA ASP A 220 15.43 -1.28 -7.62
C ASP A 220 16.74 -0.71 -8.24
N GLY A 221 17.46 -1.50 -9.05
CA GLY A 221 18.74 -1.10 -9.65
C GLY A 221 19.91 -1.04 -8.65
N GLU A 222 19.77 -1.69 -7.50
CA GLU A 222 20.80 -1.79 -6.45
C GLU A 222 21.65 -3.06 -6.61
N ASP A 223 22.33 -3.19 -7.76
CA ASP A 223 23.05 -4.40 -8.18
C ASP A 223 24.03 -4.94 -7.13
N ASP A 224 24.82 -4.06 -6.48
CA ASP A 224 25.76 -4.47 -5.44
C ASP A 224 25.07 -5.16 -4.24
N LYS A 225 23.92 -4.61 -3.79
CA LYS A 225 23.15 -5.17 -2.67
C LYS A 225 22.40 -6.44 -3.08
N SER A 226 21.96 -6.49 -4.32
CA SER A 226 21.40 -7.68 -4.94
C SER A 226 22.40 -8.83 -4.84
N LEU A 227 23.62 -8.63 -5.32
CA LEU A 227 24.66 -9.66 -5.29
C LEU A 227 25.14 -10.00 -3.89
N GLU A 228 25.30 -9.02 -3.01
CA GLU A 228 25.58 -9.26 -1.60
C GLU A 228 24.54 -10.21 -0.99
N SER A 229 23.26 -10.01 -1.30
CA SER A 229 22.16 -10.85 -0.82
C SER A 229 22.24 -12.28 -1.37
N LEU A 230 22.47 -12.45 -2.67
CA LEU A 230 22.58 -13.76 -3.31
C LEU A 230 23.78 -14.57 -2.78
N TYR A 231 24.95 -13.93 -2.68
CA TYR A 231 26.18 -14.58 -2.23
C TYR A 231 26.28 -14.76 -0.72
N ALA A 232 25.44 -14.08 0.07
CA ALA A 232 25.27 -14.37 1.49
C ALA A 232 24.64 -15.75 1.75
N ILE A 233 23.98 -16.36 0.75
CA ILE A 233 23.54 -17.76 0.84
C ILE A 233 24.76 -18.67 0.65
N PRO A 234 25.00 -19.70 1.47
CA PRO A 234 26.15 -20.59 1.29
C PRO A 234 26.16 -21.31 -0.07
N ARG A 235 27.34 -21.53 -0.67
CA ARG A 235 27.48 -22.24 -1.96
C ARG A 235 26.96 -23.69 -1.91
N GLY A 236 27.07 -24.35 -0.76
CA GLY A 236 26.57 -25.71 -0.51
C GLY A 236 25.17 -25.77 0.10
N TYR A 237 24.34 -24.75 -0.12
CA TYR A 237 22.98 -24.72 0.40
C TYR A 237 22.11 -25.82 -0.22
N THR A 238 21.40 -26.58 0.61
CA THR A 238 20.55 -27.73 0.22
C THR A 238 19.13 -27.63 0.77
N GLY A 239 18.70 -26.44 1.21
CA GLY A 239 17.35 -26.20 1.73
C GLY A 239 16.31 -26.02 0.62
N HIS A 240 15.19 -25.38 0.96
CA HIS A 240 14.13 -25.10 0.01
C HIS A 240 14.65 -24.24 -1.14
N ASN A 241 14.19 -24.54 -2.37
CA ASN A 241 14.57 -23.84 -3.59
C ASN A 241 16.10 -23.70 -3.81
N ALA A 242 16.90 -24.64 -3.28
CA ALA A 242 18.36 -24.62 -3.45
C ALA A 242 18.80 -24.68 -4.92
N ASP A 243 17.98 -25.26 -5.78
CA ASP A 243 18.15 -25.29 -7.23
C ASP A 243 17.98 -23.90 -7.87
N LEU A 244 16.98 -23.11 -7.47
CA LEU A 244 16.83 -21.71 -7.89
C LEU A 244 18.04 -20.88 -7.45
N VAL A 245 18.44 -20.99 -6.19
CA VAL A 245 19.64 -20.29 -5.70
C VAL A 245 20.88 -20.69 -6.50
N SER A 246 21.04 -21.98 -6.80
CA SER A 246 22.17 -22.47 -7.58
C SER A 246 22.14 -21.94 -9.02
N TYR A 247 20.96 -21.86 -9.62
CA TYR A 247 20.76 -21.33 -10.97
C TYR A 247 21.17 -19.85 -11.06
N TYR A 248 20.66 -18.99 -10.18
CA TYR A 248 20.97 -17.56 -10.24
C TYR A 248 22.44 -17.25 -9.93
N LYS A 249 23.09 -18.06 -9.10
CA LYS A 249 24.55 -17.98 -8.93
C LYS A 249 25.30 -18.41 -10.17
N TYR A 250 24.87 -19.49 -10.81
CA TYR A 250 25.46 -19.94 -12.06
C TYR A 250 25.33 -18.89 -13.17
N THR A 251 24.17 -18.23 -13.28
CA THR A 251 23.99 -17.17 -14.29
C THR A 251 24.97 -16.03 -14.05
N HIS A 252 25.09 -15.56 -12.80
CA HIS A 252 26.05 -14.49 -12.46
C HIS A 252 27.52 -14.89 -12.68
N GLU A 253 27.93 -16.07 -12.19
CA GLU A 253 29.28 -16.60 -12.40
C GLU A 253 29.60 -16.75 -13.91
N SER A 254 28.61 -17.13 -14.73
CA SER A 254 28.79 -17.25 -16.18
C SER A 254 28.99 -15.89 -16.87
N TYR A 255 28.26 -14.86 -16.42
CA TYR A 255 28.45 -13.48 -16.90
C TYR A 255 29.82 -12.93 -16.54
N GLU A 256 30.28 -13.11 -15.30
CA GLU A 256 31.60 -12.66 -14.85
C GLU A 256 32.75 -13.32 -15.63
N GLU A 257 32.58 -14.59 -16.02
CA GLU A 257 33.55 -15.35 -16.80
C GLU A 257 33.52 -15.01 -18.31
N GLY A 258 32.66 -14.08 -18.74
CA GLY A 258 32.57 -13.65 -20.14
C GLY A 258 32.04 -14.75 -21.07
N ARG A 259 31.28 -15.71 -20.54
CA ARG A 259 30.68 -16.77 -21.35
C ARG A 259 29.55 -16.17 -22.19
N SER A 260 29.63 -16.33 -23.50
CA SER A 260 28.64 -15.82 -24.46
C SER A 260 27.51 -16.83 -24.74
N ASP A 261 27.39 -17.90 -23.95
CA ASP A 261 26.30 -18.86 -24.13
C ASP A 261 24.98 -18.17 -23.79
N PRO A 262 23.91 -18.40 -24.57
CA PRO A 262 22.59 -17.89 -24.23
C PRO A 262 22.26 -18.38 -22.83
N MET A 263 21.89 -17.44 -21.95
CA MET A 263 21.48 -17.67 -20.57
C MET A 263 20.54 -18.88 -20.55
N ILE A 264 21.07 -20.05 -20.18
CA ILE A 264 20.31 -21.29 -20.32
C ILE A 264 19.07 -21.19 -19.46
N SER A 265 17.94 -21.68 -19.95
CA SER A 265 16.72 -21.66 -19.15
C SER A 265 16.92 -22.41 -17.84
N PHE A 266 16.15 -22.08 -16.81
CA PHE A 266 16.16 -22.84 -15.55
C PHE A 266 15.94 -24.34 -15.79
N ASP A 267 15.01 -24.70 -16.68
CA ASP A 267 14.72 -26.10 -17.00
C ASP A 267 15.92 -26.81 -17.65
N ASP A 268 16.68 -26.11 -18.49
CA ASP A 268 17.88 -26.66 -19.11
C ASP A 268 19.06 -26.70 -18.13
N TYR A 269 19.18 -25.73 -17.22
CA TYR A 269 20.11 -25.78 -16.10
C TYR A 269 19.91 -27.03 -15.25
N ILE A 270 18.66 -27.38 -14.91
CA ILE A 270 18.35 -28.59 -14.15
C ILE A 270 18.77 -29.85 -14.91
N LYS A 271 18.47 -29.94 -16.21
CA LYS A 271 18.86 -31.10 -17.04
C LYS A 271 20.38 -31.26 -17.12
N LEU A 272 21.10 -30.16 -17.32
CA LEU A 272 22.54 -30.16 -17.58
C LEU A 272 23.37 -30.35 -16.30
N TYR A 273 22.97 -29.73 -15.20
CA TYR A 273 23.81 -29.62 -14.00
C TYR A 273 23.24 -30.32 -12.76
N LYS A 274 21.98 -30.78 -12.80
CA LYS A 274 21.34 -31.52 -11.70
C LYS A 274 20.87 -32.92 -12.11
N ASN A 275 21.34 -33.44 -13.25
CA ASN A 275 20.94 -34.75 -13.81
C ASN A 275 19.41 -34.92 -13.97
N GLY A 276 18.66 -33.82 -14.09
CA GLY A 276 17.20 -33.84 -14.14
C GLY A 276 16.50 -34.07 -12.79
N GLU A 277 17.23 -34.19 -11.68
CA GLU A 277 16.65 -34.34 -10.34
C GLU A 277 16.38 -32.95 -9.74
N MET A 278 15.10 -32.61 -9.60
CA MET A 278 14.64 -31.40 -8.90
C MET A 278 14.54 -31.66 -7.40
N VAL A 279 14.82 -30.64 -6.59
CA VAL A 279 14.60 -30.75 -5.14
C VAL A 279 13.10 -30.88 -4.90
N LYS A 280 12.69 -31.84 -4.06
CA LYS A 280 11.27 -32.10 -3.78
C LYS A 280 10.53 -30.83 -3.32
N ASP A 281 11.23 -29.99 -2.57
CA ASP A 281 10.74 -28.72 -2.03
C ASP A 281 11.17 -27.50 -2.89
N SER A 282 11.34 -27.72 -4.20
CA SER A 282 11.60 -26.66 -5.18
C SER A 282 10.32 -26.13 -5.83
N TYR A 283 10.35 -24.87 -6.22
CA TYR A 283 9.41 -24.19 -7.11
C TYR A 283 8.97 -25.04 -8.31
N ALA A 284 9.89 -25.78 -8.92
CA ALA A 284 9.61 -26.56 -10.13
C ALA A 284 8.70 -27.78 -9.86
N SER A 285 8.78 -28.35 -8.65
CA SER A 285 7.83 -29.36 -8.17
C SER A 285 6.42 -28.77 -8.03
N TYR A 286 6.27 -27.59 -7.42
CA TYR A 286 4.97 -26.90 -7.29
C TYR A 286 4.34 -26.52 -8.63
N ARG A 287 5.13 -26.04 -9.59
CA ARG A 287 4.68 -25.73 -10.96
C ARG A 287 4.17 -26.98 -11.70
N SER A 288 4.77 -28.14 -11.43
CA SER A 288 4.35 -29.42 -12.04
C SER A 288 3.05 -29.98 -11.43
N GLU A 289 2.84 -29.81 -10.13
CA GLU A 289 1.63 -30.25 -9.41
C GLU A 289 0.40 -29.41 -9.77
N GLN A 290 0.55 -28.09 -9.94
CA GLN A 290 -0.51 -27.20 -10.44
C GLN A 290 -0.97 -27.60 -11.85
N LYS A 291 -0.02 -27.98 -12.74
CA LYS A 291 -0.34 -28.52 -14.08
C LYS A 291 -1.05 -29.88 -14.00
N GLN A 292 -0.70 -30.76 -13.06
CA GLN A 292 -1.41 -32.03 -12.86
C GLN A 292 -2.81 -31.86 -12.26
N SER A 293 -3.01 -30.89 -11.36
CA SER A 293 -4.30 -30.60 -10.75
C SER A 293 -5.29 -29.99 -11.74
N SER A 294 -4.83 -29.12 -12.64
CA SER A 294 -5.67 -28.54 -13.71
C SER A 294 -6.08 -29.56 -14.78
N THR A 295 -5.41 -30.71 -14.86
CA THR A 295 -5.72 -31.79 -15.82
C THR A 295 -6.71 -32.82 -15.26
N ARG A 296 -7.03 -32.79 -13.95
CA ARG A 296 -7.95 -33.76 -13.31
C ARG A 296 -9.43 -33.37 -13.33
N GLU A 297 -9.77 -32.15 -13.76
CA GLU A 297 -11.14 -31.71 -14.05
C GLU A 297 -11.39 -31.60 -15.55
N SER A 298 -11.25 -32.70 -16.28
CA SER A 298 -11.97 -32.88 -17.55
C SER A 298 -12.21 -34.37 -17.76
N GLY A 299 -13.48 -34.74 -17.74
CA GLY A 299 -13.93 -36.12 -17.74
C GLY A 299 -13.65 -36.86 -19.05
N THR A 300 -13.27 -38.13 -18.89
CA THR A 300 -13.58 -39.29 -19.75
C THR A 300 -13.59 -39.09 -21.27
N TYR A 301 -12.56 -39.60 -21.95
CA TYR A 301 -12.78 -40.50 -23.09
C TYR A 301 -11.64 -41.51 -23.24
N SER A 302 -12.02 -42.76 -23.48
CA SER A 302 -11.18 -43.92 -23.76
C SER A 302 -10.71 -43.89 -25.23
N GLY A 303 -9.43 -44.16 -25.47
CA GLY A 303 -8.88 -44.30 -26.82
C GLY A 303 -7.38 -44.63 -26.81
N ASN A 304 -7.05 -45.81 -27.31
CA ASN A 304 -5.73 -46.44 -27.32
C ASN A 304 -4.79 -45.83 -28.39
N THR A 305 -3.48 -45.86 -28.12
CA THR A 305 -2.31 -45.85 -29.05
C THR A 305 -2.39 -45.07 -30.38
N GLN A 306 -1.48 -44.11 -30.60
CA GLN A 306 -0.16 -44.31 -31.24
C GLN A 306 0.50 -42.95 -31.56
N SER A 307 1.80 -42.90 -31.32
CA SER A 307 2.75 -41.86 -31.73
C SER A 307 2.71 -41.59 -33.23
N THR A 308 2.64 -40.31 -33.62
CA THR A 308 3.45 -39.72 -34.70
C THR A 308 3.60 -38.22 -34.51
N ASP A 309 4.85 -37.77 -34.57
CA ASP A 309 5.29 -36.38 -34.70
C ASP A 309 4.47 -35.57 -35.71
N THR A 310 4.16 -34.31 -35.38
CA THR A 310 4.26 -33.16 -36.30
C THR A 310 4.28 -31.88 -35.45
N TYR A 311 5.45 -31.27 -35.38
CA TYR A 311 5.63 -29.91 -34.88
C TYR A 311 4.86 -28.92 -35.77
N MET A 312 3.88 -28.24 -35.19
CA MET A 312 3.42 -26.93 -35.60
C MET A 312 3.15 -26.15 -34.31
N GLU A 313 4.21 -25.56 -33.78
CA GLU A 313 4.15 -24.67 -32.64
C GLU A 313 3.49 -23.36 -33.10
N LYS A 314 2.22 -23.17 -32.73
CA LYS A 314 1.63 -21.82 -32.71
C LYS A 314 2.21 -21.13 -31.49
N THR A 315 3.10 -20.18 -31.74
CA THR A 315 3.64 -19.24 -30.76
C THR A 315 2.49 -18.56 -30.00
N PRO A 316 2.46 -18.62 -28.66
CA PRO A 316 1.67 -17.68 -27.89
C PRO A 316 2.33 -16.31 -28.00
N VAL A 317 1.58 -15.33 -28.49
CA VAL A 317 1.95 -13.91 -28.49
C VAL A 317 2.09 -13.50 -27.02
N TYR A 318 3.33 -13.38 -26.56
CA TYR A 318 3.66 -12.70 -25.33
C TYR A 318 3.74 -11.21 -25.65
N ASP A 319 2.77 -10.46 -25.14
CA ASP A 319 2.86 -9.00 -24.97
C ASP A 319 3.76 -8.78 -23.74
N ASP A 320 5.05 -8.61 -24.00
CA ASP A 320 6.08 -8.25 -23.02
C ASP A 320 6.62 -6.87 -23.40
N SER A 321 5.95 -5.83 -22.90
CA SER A 321 6.35 -4.43 -23.06
C SER A 321 7.15 -3.93 -21.84
N GLY A 322 8.06 -4.75 -21.32
CA GLY A 322 9.14 -4.29 -20.46
C GLY A 322 10.39 -4.10 -21.30
N ASP A 323 10.93 -2.88 -21.38
CA ASP A 323 12.32 -2.47 -21.70
C ASP A 323 13.18 -3.26 -22.73
N TYR A 324 12.64 -4.14 -23.55
CA TYR A 324 13.37 -4.93 -24.54
C TYR A 324 13.12 -4.36 -25.94
N ASN A 325 14.18 -4.25 -26.75
CA ASN A 325 14.07 -3.93 -28.17
C ASN A 325 13.54 -5.15 -28.96
N LYS A 326 13.18 -4.97 -30.24
CA LYS A 326 12.70 -6.04 -31.13
C LYS A 326 13.70 -7.19 -31.36
N TYR A 327 14.95 -7.01 -30.92
CA TYR A 327 15.99 -8.05 -30.96
C TYR A 327 16.12 -8.82 -29.63
N GLY A 328 15.29 -8.49 -28.63
CA GLY A 328 15.29 -9.11 -27.30
C GLY A 328 16.42 -8.63 -26.39
N GLU A 329 17.06 -7.50 -26.70
CA GLU A 329 18.09 -6.90 -25.85
C GLU A 329 17.46 -5.91 -24.87
N TYR A 330 17.85 -5.97 -23.60
CA TYR A 330 17.41 -5.02 -22.58
C TYR A 330 17.96 -3.63 -22.92
N LYS A 331 17.07 -2.73 -23.27
CA LYS A 331 17.37 -1.35 -23.64
C LYS A 331 16.20 -0.44 -23.23
N PRO A 332 16.23 0.14 -22.02
CA PRO A 332 15.20 1.07 -21.54
C PRO A 332 15.02 2.24 -22.50
N VAL A 333 13.79 2.76 -22.62
CA VAL A 333 13.43 3.83 -23.56
C VAL A 333 14.29 5.08 -23.37
N GLU A 334 14.70 5.37 -22.13
CA GLU A 334 15.56 6.49 -21.77
C GLU A 334 16.97 6.40 -22.35
N THR A 335 17.38 5.19 -22.78
CA THR A 335 18.70 4.89 -23.36
C THR A 335 18.66 4.71 -24.87
N MET A 336 17.47 4.77 -25.50
CA MET A 336 17.32 4.66 -26.95
C MET A 336 17.53 6.01 -27.64
N THR A 337 18.14 5.96 -28.83
CA THR A 337 18.19 7.13 -29.71
C THR A 337 16.83 7.34 -30.38
N PRO A 338 16.51 8.57 -30.84
CA PRO A 338 15.26 8.84 -31.56
C PRO A 338 15.02 7.95 -32.79
N ASP A 339 16.09 7.59 -33.50
CA ASP A 339 16.02 6.73 -34.70
C ASP A 339 15.66 5.27 -34.31
N GLU A 340 16.17 4.79 -33.18
CA GLU A 340 15.85 3.45 -32.66
C GLU A 340 14.41 3.37 -32.15
N ILE A 341 13.93 4.43 -31.49
CA ILE A 341 12.53 4.53 -31.06
C ILE A 341 11.59 4.49 -32.27
N GLN A 342 11.96 5.16 -33.36
CA GLN A 342 11.18 5.14 -34.60
C GLN A 342 11.15 3.73 -35.21
N GLU A 343 12.28 3.01 -35.21
CA GLU A 343 12.38 1.67 -35.77
C GLU A 343 11.57 0.63 -34.98
N GLU A 344 11.49 0.77 -33.66
CA GLU A 344 10.62 -0.03 -32.79
C GLU A 344 9.14 0.23 -33.05
N LEU A 345 8.74 1.51 -33.14
CA LEU A 345 7.36 1.90 -33.44
C LEU A 345 6.91 1.40 -34.83
N GLU A 346 7.78 1.47 -35.83
CA GLU A 346 7.52 0.95 -37.17
C GLU A 346 7.40 -0.58 -37.18
N GLY A 347 8.17 -1.28 -36.36
CA GLY A 347 8.05 -2.73 -36.15
C GLY A 347 6.70 -3.14 -35.54
N ILE A 348 6.29 -2.46 -34.47
CA ILE A 348 4.99 -2.70 -33.80
C ILE A 348 3.82 -2.43 -34.76
N LEU A 349 3.90 -1.34 -35.55
CA LEU A 349 2.88 -1.01 -36.54
C LEU A 349 2.84 -2.01 -37.70
N SER A 350 3.99 -2.51 -38.14
CA SER A 350 4.10 -3.59 -39.14
C SER A 350 3.40 -4.87 -38.69
N ASP A 351 3.61 -5.29 -37.45
CA ASP A 351 3.03 -6.51 -36.89
C ASP A 351 1.53 -6.36 -36.65
N ALA A 352 1.07 -5.16 -36.24
CA ALA A 352 -0.34 -4.84 -36.12
C ALA A 352 -1.09 -4.83 -37.46
N ILE A 353 -0.39 -4.51 -38.57
CA ILE A 353 -0.98 -4.48 -39.92
C ILE A 353 -0.92 -5.86 -40.59
N SER A 354 0.06 -6.70 -40.27
CA SER A 354 0.24 -8.04 -40.85
C SER A 354 -0.68 -9.11 -40.24
N GLY A 355 -1.40 -8.78 -39.17
CA GLY A 355 -2.38 -9.64 -38.49
C GLY A 355 -3.80 -9.63 -39.07
N TYR A 356 -4.05 -9.01 -40.23
CA TYR A 356 -5.34 -9.00 -40.94
C TYR A 356 -5.31 -9.73 -42.28
#